data_AF-A0A2S2PUP1-F1
#
_entry.id   AF-A0A2S2PUP1-F1
#
_cell.length_a   1.000
_cell.length_b   1.000
_cell.length_c   1.000
_cell.angle_alpha   90.00
_cell.angle_beta   90.00
_cell.angle_gamma   90.00
#
_symmetry.space_group_name_H-M   'P 1'
#
loop_
_entity.id
_entity.type
_entity.pdbx_description
1 polymer ?
#
loop_
_entity_poly.entity_id
_entity_poly.type
_entity_poly.pdbx_seq_one_letter_code
_entity_poly.pdbx_strand_id
1 'polypeptide(L)'
;EKFNNLLLNKNANAVFLNKVKYDELILKVNNVKTKTTKKTADDYKLIKKYDVVNISGIEKLIVPVSEGNLIKYYVYNEQLFQLLNETHTSVGHGGRNRMEYELNLKYKNITRETIMIFLNLCDHCQKKGSTIKKGLVVKRILSSELNSRCQVDLIDM
;
A
#
# COMPACT_ATOMS: atom_id res chain seq x y z
N GLU A 1 12.51 -9.96 -0.34
CA GLU A 1 12.91 -10.20 1.07
C GLU A 1 12.79 -8.97 1.98
N LYS A 2 13.45 -7.83 1.67
CA LYS A 2 13.40 -6.61 2.53
C LYS A 2 11.98 -6.11 2.85
N PHE A 3 11.08 -6.08 1.87
CA PHE A 3 9.69 -5.63 2.05
C PHE A 3 8.92 -6.51 3.04
N ASN A 4 8.97 -7.84 2.87
CA ASN A 4 8.27 -8.79 3.75
C ASN A 4 8.82 -8.72 5.17
N ASN A 5 10.13 -8.58 5.36
CA ASN A 5 10.73 -8.43 6.70
C ASN A 5 10.26 -7.15 7.41
N LEU A 6 10.19 -6.02 6.69
CA LEU A 6 9.66 -4.76 7.23
C LEU A 6 8.17 -4.83 7.54
N LEU A 7 7.41 -5.60 6.77
CA LEU A 7 6.00 -5.87 7.01
C LEU A 7 5.82 -6.74 8.28
N LEU A 8 6.58 -7.83 8.39
CA LEU A 8 6.57 -8.75 9.54
C LEU A 8 6.89 -8.05 10.86
N ASN A 9 7.88 -7.14 10.87
CA ASN A 9 8.23 -6.37 12.08
C ASN A 9 7.12 -5.42 12.55
N LYS A 10 6.12 -5.13 11.71
CA LYS A 10 4.96 -4.29 12.03
C LYS A 10 3.66 -5.08 12.20
N ASN A 11 3.70 -6.42 12.16
CA ASN A 11 2.55 -7.32 12.23
C ASN A 11 1.81 -7.36 13.59
N ALA A 12 1.72 -6.25 14.32
CA ALA A 12 0.84 -6.14 15.48
C ALA A 12 -0.65 -6.03 15.09
N ASN A 13 -0.94 -5.71 13.82
CA ASN A 13 -2.31 -5.41 13.38
C ASN A 13 -2.95 -6.59 12.63
N ALA A 14 -4.18 -6.95 13.00
CA ALA A 14 -4.99 -8.05 12.48
C ALA A 14 -5.41 -7.93 10.98
N VAL A 15 -4.79 -7.03 10.23
CA VAL A 15 -5.11 -6.74 8.83
C VAL A 15 -4.34 -7.66 7.86
N PHE A 16 -3.16 -8.13 8.28
CA PHE A 16 -2.30 -8.98 7.47
C PHE A 16 -2.70 -10.45 7.55
N LEU A 17 -2.80 -11.10 6.40
CA LEU A 17 -3.21 -12.49 6.25
C LEU A 17 -2.04 -13.30 5.70
N ASN A 18 -1.56 -14.26 6.48
CA ASN A 18 -0.68 -15.30 5.94
C ASN A 18 -1.49 -16.24 5.06
N LYS A 19 -0.83 -16.93 4.12
CA LYS A 19 -1.47 -17.89 3.22
C LYS A 19 -2.28 -18.96 3.97
N VAL A 20 -1.68 -19.56 5.00
CA VAL A 20 -2.36 -20.56 5.85
C VAL A 20 -3.64 -20.00 6.48
N LYS A 21 -3.57 -18.79 7.07
CA LYS A 21 -4.74 -18.14 7.69
C LYS A 21 -5.80 -17.75 6.65
N TYR A 22 -5.38 -17.40 5.44
CA TYR A 22 -6.28 -17.06 4.34
C TYR A 22 -7.08 -18.29 3.91
N ASP A 23 -6.41 -19.43 3.71
CA ASP A 23 -7.03 -20.69 3.32
C ASP A 23 -7.96 -21.23 4.43
N GLU A 24 -7.53 -21.13 5.70
CA GLU A 24 -8.38 -21.45 6.85
C GLU A 24 -9.66 -20.59 6.90
N LEU A 25 -9.58 -19.30 6.55
CA LEU A 25 -10.75 -18.43 6.51
C LEU A 25 -11.70 -18.84 5.39
N ILE A 26 -11.18 -19.18 4.20
CA ILE A 26 -12.00 -19.67 3.09
C ILE A 26 -12.76 -20.93 3.52
N LEU A 27 -12.07 -21.90 4.11
CA LEU A 27 -12.68 -23.13 4.62
C LEU A 27 -13.76 -22.83 5.66
N LYS A 28 -13.49 -21.92 6.62
CA LYS A 28 -14.47 -21.51 7.63
C LYS A 28 -15.70 -20.85 7.01
N VAL A 29 -15.52 -19.94 6.05
CA VAL A 29 -16.65 -19.28 5.36
C VAL A 29 -17.48 -20.30 4.61
N ASN A 30 -16.86 -21.20 3.85
CA ASN A 30 -17.54 -22.26 3.11
C ASN A 30 -18.32 -23.20 4.04
N ASN A 31 -17.69 -23.64 5.14
CA ASN A 31 -18.36 -24.47 6.15
C ASN A 31 -19.56 -23.78 6.79
N VAL A 32 -19.45 -22.48 7.09
CA VAL A 32 -20.56 -21.72 7.68
C VAL A 32 -21.70 -21.50 6.67
N LYS A 33 -21.39 -21.40 5.37
CA LYS A 33 -22.40 -21.35 4.30
C LYS A 33 -23.15 -22.68 4.14
N THR A 34 -22.45 -23.81 4.21
CA THR A 34 -23.03 -25.15 4.04
C THR A 34 -23.63 -25.74 5.32
N LYS A 35 -23.39 -25.10 6.48
CA LYS A 35 -23.88 -25.54 7.78
C LYS A 35 -25.41 -25.61 7.82
N THR A 36 -25.93 -26.81 8.06
CA THR A 36 -27.37 -27.09 8.25
C THR A 36 -27.83 -26.90 9.70
N THR A 37 -26.90 -26.81 10.65
CA THR A 37 -27.19 -26.57 12.07
C THR A 37 -27.31 -25.09 12.39
N LYS A 38 -27.86 -24.75 13.58
CA LYS A 38 -27.99 -23.35 14.02
C LYS A 38 -26.64 -22.64 14.01
N LYS A 39 -26.61 -21.46 13.39
CA LYS A 39 -25.43 -20.60 13.30
C LYS A 39 -25.17 -19.91 14.63
N THR A 40 -23.90 -19.85 15.02
CA THR A 40 -23.46 -19.14 16.23
C THR A 40 -23.36 -17.64 15.96
N ALA A 41 -23.26 -16.82 17.02
CA ALA A 41 -23.05 -15.37 16.86
C ALA A 41 -21.78 -15.04 16.07
N ASP A 42 -20.73 -15.86 16.21
CA ASP A 42 -19.46 -15.67 15.50
C ASP A 42 -19.56 -16.09 14.03
N ASP A 43 -20.38 -17.10 13.71
CA ASP A 43 -20.70 -17.48 12.32
C ASP A 43 -21.34 -16.29 11.57
N TYR A 44 -22.27 -15.57 12.22
CA TYR A 44 -22.88 -14.38 11.64
C TYR A 44 -21.89 -13.23 11.46
N LYS A 45 -21.00 -12.98 12.44
CA LYS A 45 -19.93 -11.97 12.30
C LYS A 45 -19.01 -12.28 11.13
N LEU A 46 -18.69 -13.56 10.93
CA LEU A 46 -17.81 -14.04 9.87
C LEU A 46 -18.44 -13.83 8.49
N ILE A 47 -19.68 -14.25 8.28
CA ILE A 47 -20.41 -14.03 7.00
C ILE A 47 -20.63 -12.53 6.73
N LYS A 48 -20.85 -11.73 7.76
CA LYS A 48 -20.99 -10.26 7.60
C LYS A 48 -19.70 -9.60 7.11
N LYS A 49 -18.54 -10.17 7.41
CA LYS A 49 -17.23 -9.59 7.11
C LYS A 49 -16.59 -10.18 5.84
N TYR A 50 -16.80 -11.46 5.59
CA TYR A 50 -16.13 -12.21 4.55
C TYR A 50 -17.12 -12.99 3.71
N ASP A 51 -16.81 -13.07 2.43
CA ASP A 51 -17.49 -13.92 1.45
C ASP A 51 -16.44 -14.60 0.56
N VAL A 52 -16.83 -15.67 -0.12
CA VAL A 52 -15.93 -16.46 -0.98
C VAL A 52 -16.56 -16.57 -2.36
N VAL A 53 -15.75 -16.28 -3.38
CA VAL A 53 -16.10 -16.41 -4.79
C VAL A 53 -15.10 -17.34 -5.46
N ASN A 54 -15.62 -18.25 -6.29
CA ASN A 54 -14.80 -19.10 -7.14
C ASN A 54 -14.60 -18.41 -8.49
N ILE A 55 -13.34 -18.10 -8.82
CA ILE A 55 -12.96 -17.56 -10.13
C ILE A 55 -12.05 -18.59 -10.81
N SER A 56 -12.54 -19.20 -11.89
CA SER A 56 -11.77 -20.14 -12.70
C SER A 56 -11.18 -21.33 -11.91
N GLY A 57 -11.91 -21.84 -10.92
CA GLY A 57 -11.48 -22.95 -10.08
C GLY A 57 -10.64 -22.55 -8.86
N ILE A 58 -10.34 -21.26 -8.69
CA ILE A 58 -9.60 -20.74 -7.54
C ILE A 58 -10.56 -19.98 -6.63
N GLU A 59 -10.68 -20.44 -5.39
CA GLU A 59 -11.46 -19.76 -4.36
C GLU A 59 -10.71 -18.50 -3.88
N LYS A 60 -11.40 -17.36 -3.90
CA LYS A 60 -10.87 -16.09 -3.42
C LYS A 60 -11.79 -15.51 -2.36
N LEU A 61 -11.16 -15.01 -1.29
CA LEU A 61 -11.82 -14.30 -0.20
C LEU A 61 -12.11 -12.86 -0.62
N ILE A 62 -13.36 -12.44 -0.47
CA ILE A 62 -13.87 -11.11 -0.82
C ILE A 62 -14.64 -10.49 0.34
N VAL A 63 -14.91 -9.19 0.23
CA VAL A 63 -15.91 -8.51 1.05
C VAL A 63 -17.30 -8.88 0.50
N PRO A 64 -18.29 -9.23 1.35
CA PRO A 64 -19.65 -9.51 0.92
C PRO A 64 -20.18 -8.38 0.03
N VAL A 65 -20.68 -8.74 -1.16
CA VAL A 65 -21.16 -7.77 -2.14
C VAL A 65 -22.51 -7.22 -1.69
N SER A 66 -22.60 -5.91 -1.52
CA SER A 66 -23.90 -5.21 -1.43
C SER A 66 -24.22 -4.59 -2.79
N GLU A 67 -25.50 -4.51 -3.14
CA GLU A 67 -25.97 -4.03 -4.44
C GLU A 67 -25.31 -2.69 -4.81
N GLY A 68 -24.68 -2.65 -5.99
CA GLY A 68 -24.00 -1.47 -6.54
C GLY A 68 -22.52 -1.28 -6.17
N ASN A 69 -21.94 -2.10 -5.30
CA ASN A 69 -20.52 -1.97 -4.93
C ASN A 69 -19.59 -2.86 -5.77
N LEU A 70 -18.41 -2.33 -6.09
CA LEU A 70 -17.31 -3.11 -6.68
C LEU A 70 -16.84 -4.20 -5.71
N ILE A 71 -16.58 -5.40 -6.26
CA ILE A 71 -16.06 -6.53 -5.50
C ILE A 71 -14.65 -6.19 -5.00
N LYS A 72 -14.44 -6.25 -3.69
CA LYS A 72 -13.12 -6.04 -3.06
C LYS A 72 -12.55 -7.36 -2.58
N TYR A 73 -11.33 -7.65 -3.00
CA TYR A 73 -10.60 -8.86 -2.66
C TYR A 73 -9.74 -8.67 -1.40
N TYR A 74 -9.55 -9.77 -0.66
CA TYR A 74 -8.50 -9.89 0.34
C TYR A 74 -7.28 -10.56 -0.27
N VAL A 75 -6.10 -10.07 0.07
CA VAL A 75 -4.80 -10.54 -0.44
C VAL A 75 -3.96 -11.10 0.69
N TYR A 76 -3.23 -12.19 0.46
CA TYR A 76 -2.28 -12.69 1.45
C TYR A 76 -0.90 -12.04 1.28
N ASN A 77 -0.11 -12.06 2.36
CA ASN A 77 1.12 -11.25 2.47
C ASN A 77 2.12 -11.44 1.33
N GLU A 78 2.28 -12.67 0.82
CA GLU A 78 3.23 -12.98 -0.25
C GLU A 78 2.85 -12.31 -1.59
N GLN A 79 1.57 -12.09 -1.85
CA GLN A 79 1.08 -11.42 -3.07
C GLN A 79 1.14 -9.89 -2.98
N LEU A 80 1.26 -9.31 -1.77
CA LEU A 80 1.20 -7.86 -1.58
C LEU A 80 2.29 -7.13 -2.38
N PHE A 81 3.52 -7.64 -2.37
CA PHE A 81 4.64 -6.98 -3.05
C PHE A 81 4.41 -6.91 -4.56
N GLN A 82 4.06 -8.04 -5.16
CA GLN A 82 3.82 -8.12 -6.60
C GLN A 82 2.69 -7.16 -7.01
N LEU A 83 1.59 -7.17 -6.27
CA LEU A 83 0.46 -6.29 -6.54
C LEU A 83 0.79 -4.80 -6.41
N LEU A 84 1.54 -4.42 -5.37
CA LEU A 84 2.01 -3.04 -5.20
C LEU A 84 2.94 -2.63 -6.34
N ASN A 85 3.80 -3.54 -6.80
CA ASN A 85 4.72 -3.26 -7.90
C ASN A 85 4.00 -3.11 -9.24
N GLU A 86 3.04 -4.00 -9.54
CA GLU A 86 2.22 -3.95 -10.74
C GLU A 86 1.39 -2.66 -10.79
N THR A 87 0.69 -2.34 -9.68
CA THR A 87 -0.09 -1.11 -9.60
C THR A 87 0.80 0.13 -9.70
N HIS A 88 1.93 0.18 -8.98
CA HIS A 88 2.88 1.28 -9.05
C HIS A 88 3.43 1.52 -10.46
N THR A 89 3.74 0.44 -11.18
CA THR A 89 4.22 0.50 -12.56
C THR A 89 3.11 0.96 -13.50
N SER A 90 1.89 0.41 -13.34
CA SER A 90 0.71 0.77 -14.14
C SER A 90 0.33 2.25 -14.01
N VAL A 91 0.48 2.84 -12.82
CA VAL A 91 0.21 4.28 -12.61
C VAL A 91 1.41 5.18 -12.97
N GLY A 92 2.48 4.62 -13.53
CA GLY A 92 3.68 5.37 -13.95
C GLY A 92 4.48 5.92 -12.77
N HIS A 93 4.81 5.07 -11.80
CA HIS A 93 5.48 5.47 -10.55
C HIS A 93 4.67 6.50 -9.74
N GLY A 94 3.35 6.35 -9.73
CA GLY A 94 2.44 7.21 -8.99
C GLY A 94 2.72 7.21 -7.48
N GLY A 95 2.57 8.39 -6.87
CA GLY A 95 2.76 8.56 -5.43
C GLY A 95 1.64 7.92 -4.59
N ARG A 96 1.74 8.13 -3.27
CA ARG A 96 0.88 7.51 -2.25
C ARG A 96 -0.63 7.59 -2.55
N ASN A 97 -1.15 8.79 -2.83
CA ASN A 97 -2.60 8.99 -3.01
C ASN A 97 -3.13 8.25 -4.25
N ARG A 98 -2.34 8.22 -5.32
CA ARG A 98 -2.73 7.56 -6.57
C ARG A 98 -2.74 6.05 -6.41
N MET A 99 -1.72 5.50 -5.77
CA MET A 99 -1.66 4.08 -5.39
C MET A 99 -2.85 3.70 -4.48
N GLU A 100 -3.12 4.50 -3.45
CA GLU A 100 -4.20 4.25 -2.50
C GLU A 100 -5.58 4.23 -3.18
N TYR A 101 -5.83 5.13 -4.12
CA TYR A 101 -7.07 5.15 -4.90
C TYR A 101 -7.24 3.85 -5.70
N GLU A 102 -6.25 3.48 -6.53
CA GLU A 102 -6.32 2.28 -7.38
C GLU A 102 -6.45 0.98 -6.58
N LEU A 103 -5.69 0.87 -5.48
CA LEU A 103 -5.70 -0.33 -4.64
C LEU A 103 -7.01 -0.44 -3.86
N ASN A 104 -7.58 0.66 -3.35
CA ASN A 104 -8.84 0.64 -2.59
C ASN A 104 -10.07 0.30 -3.43
N LEU A 105 -10.00 0.45 -4.76
CA LEU A 105 -11.05 0.02 -5.66
C LEU A 105 -11.16 -1.51 -5.70
N LYS A 106 -10.02 -2.21 -5.66
CA LYS A 106 -9.93 -3.66 -5.87
C LYS A 106 -9.69 -4.46 -4.59
N TYR A 107 -9.04 -3.88 -3.58
CA TYR A 107 -8.56 -4.62 -2.42
C TYR A 107 -8.97 -3.95 -1.11
N LYS A 108 -9.25 -4.77 -0.09
CA LYS A 108 -9.71 -4.26 1.21
C LYS A 108 -8.62 -4.16 2.27
N ASN A 109 -7.63 -5.04 2.24
CA ASN A 109 -6.67 -5.21 3.33
C ASN A 109 -5.30 -4.57 3.09
N ILE A 110 -5.19 -3.70 2.08
CA ILE A 110 -3.95 -2.97 1.80
C ILE A 110 -4.02 -1.63 2.51
N THR A 111 -3.13 -1.41 3.47
CA THR A 111 -3.12 -0.18 4.27
C THR A 111 -2.21 0.88 3.67
N ARG A 112 -2.44 2.13 4.06
CA ARG A 112 -1.59 3.27 3.69
C ARG A 112 -0.13 3.07 4.12
N GLU A 113 0.11 2.47 5.28
CA GLU A 113 1.45 2.19 5.79
C GLU A 113 2.17 1.20 4.88
N THR A 114 1.46 0.17 4.42
CA THR A 114 1.99 -0.84 3.49
C THR A 114 2.46 -0.19 2.18
N ILE A 115 1.64 0.71 1.63
CA ILE A 115 1.97 1.50 0.43
C ILE A 115 3.21 2.36 0.68
N MET A 116 3.28 3.04 1.83
CA MET A 116 4.40 3.92 2.15
C MET A 116 5.73 3.15 2.28
N ILE A 117 5.70 1.98 2.92
CA ILE A 117 6.88 1.10 3.00
C ILE A 117 7.35 0.71 1.60
N PHE A 118 6.42 0.30 0.74
CA PHE A 118 6.75 -0.05 -0.64
C PHE A 118 7.37 1.13 -1.41
N LEU A 119 6.75 2.31 -1.35
CA LEU A 119 7.24 3.51 -2.05
C LEU A 119 8.65 3.90 -1.58
N ASN A 120 8.92 3.78 -0.28
CA ASN A 120 10.24 4.03 0.29
C ASN A 120 11.30 3.03 -0.17
N LEU A 121 10.91 1.87 -0.71
CA LEU A 121 11.84 0.85 -1.23
C LEU A 121 11.99 0.92 -2.75
N CYS A 122 11.27 1.81 -3.44
CA CYS A 122 11.32 1.90 -4.89
C CYS A 122 12.56 2.69 -5.34
N ASP A 123 13.55 2.00 -5.92
CA ASP A 123 14.81 2.58 -6.37
C ASP A 123 14.62 3.72 -7.38
N HIS A 124 13.69 3.56 -8.33
CA HIS A 124 13.40 4.57 -9.35
C HIS A 124 12.86 5.86 -8.71
N CYS A 125 11.97 5.73 -7.73
CA CYS A 125 11.41 6.87 -7.01
C CYS A 125 12.45 7.53 -6.10
N GLN A 126 13.30 6.76 -5.43
CA GLN A 126 14.37 7.29 -4.58
C GLN A 126 15.37 8.13 -5.36
N LYS A 127 15.81 7.66 -6.55
CA LYS A 127 16.74 8.40 -7.42
C LYS A 127 16.18 9.74 -7.90
N LYS A 128 14.86 9.84 -8.08
CA LYS A 128 14.19 11.08 -8.52
C LYS A 128 13.98 12.07 -7.37
N GLY A 129 13.81 11.59 -6.14
CA GLY A 129 13.54 12.42 -4.95
C GLY A 129 14.78 13.01 -4.28
N SER A 130 15.99 12.63 -4.71
CA SER A 130 17.25 13.02 -4.08
C SER A 130 17.76 14.41 -4.44
N THR A 131 16.91 15.29 -5.00
CA THR A 131 17.25 16.72 -5.04
C THR A 131 17.36 17.20 -3.59
N ILE A 132 18.60 17.29 -3.11
CA ILE A 132 18.94 17.95 -1.85
C ILE A 132 18.17 19.26 -1.86
N LYS A 133 17.26 19.46 -0.89
CA LYS A 133 16.67 20.78 -0.66
C LYS A 133 17.85 21.71 -0.43
N LYS A 134 18.22 22.51 -1.43
CA LYS A 134 19.32 23.49 -1.35
C LYS A 134 18.89 24.60 -0.38
N GLY A 135 18.82 24.25 0.90
CA GLY A 135 18.55 25.12 2.02
C GLY A 135 19.85 25.64 2.57
N LEU A 136 20.66 26.25 1.71
CA LEU A 136 21.76 27.11 2.14
C LEU A 136 21.60 28.40 1.35
N VAL A 137 20.61 29.19 1.77
CA VAL A 137 20.65 30.62 1.51
C VAL A 137 21.78 31.13 2.40
N VAL A 138 23.00 31.14 1.85
CA VAL A 138 24.10 31.87 2.47
C VAL A 138 23.63 33.31 2.55
N LYS A 139 23.46 33.86 3.75
CA LYS A 139 23.17 35.29 3.90
C LYS A 139 24.23 36.06 3.12
N ARG A 140 23.81 37.00 2.26
CA ARG A 140 24.73 37.86 1.52
C ARG A 140 25.75 38.44 2.50
N ILE A 141 27.03 38.36 2.16
CA ILE A 141 28.08 38.94 2.99
C ILE A 141 27.90 40.46 2.92
N LEU A 142 27.46 41.07 4.02
CA LEU A 142 27.33 42.52 4.15
C LEU A 142 28.66 43.08 4.60
N SER A 143 29.15 44.11 3.92
CA SER A 143 30.29 44.90 4.38
C SER A 143 29.79 46.25 4.90
N SER A 144 30.39 46.73 5.98
CA SER A 144 30.01 47.98 6.66
C SER A 144 30.55 49.24 5.96
N GLU A 145 31.61 49.09 5.17
CA GLU A 145 32.32 50.19 4.52
C GLU A 145 32.06 50.21 3.00
N LEU A 146 31.99 51.41 2.43
CA LEU A 146 31.84 51.60 0.98
C LEU A 146 33.07 51.04 0.25
N ASN A 147 32.84 50.38 -0.90
CA ASN A 147 33.88 49.79 -1.75
C ASN A 147 34.78 48.71 -1.09
N SER A 148 34.45 48.26 0.11
CA SER A 148 35.21 47.22 0.80
C SER A 148 35.05 45.83 0.16
N ARG A 149 33.94 45.58 -0.56
CA ARG A 149 33.67 44.34 -1.32
C ARG A 149 32.80 44.57 -2.55
N CYS A 150 33.01 43.75 -3.58
CA CYS A 150 32.12 43.62 -4.73
C CYS A 150 31.91 42.14 -5.09
N GLN A 151 30.81 41.84 -5.78
CA GLN A 151 30.55 40.52 -6.38
C GLN A 151 30.62 40.69 -7.89
N VAL A 152 31.44 39.87 -8.55
CA VAL A 152 31.65 39.91 -10.00
C VAL A 152 31.27 38.54 -10.54
N ASP A 153 30.33 38.52 -11.48
CA ASP A 153 29.86 37.31 -12.15
C ASP A 153 30.12 37.44 -13.65
N LEU A 154 30.58 36.36 -14.28
CA LEU A 154 30.74 36.29 -15.73
C LEU A 154 29.39 35.94 -16.36
N ILE A 155 29.02 36.69 -17.39
CA ILE A 155 27.85 36.43 -18.21
C ILE A 155 28.34 36.34 -19.66
N ASP A 156 28.04 35.23 -20.32
CA ASP A 156 28.30 35.07 -21.75
C ASP A 156 27.23 35.83 -22.54
N MET A 157 27.63 36.59 -23.55
CA MET A 157 26.72 37.34 -24.45
C MET A 157 26.40 36.56 -25.72
#